data_AF-M0P282-F1
#
_entry.id   AF-M0P282-F1
#
_cell.length_a   1.000
_cell.length_b   1.000
_cell.length_c   1.000
_cell.angle_alpha   90.00
_cell.angle_beta   90.00
_cell.angle_gamma   90.00
#
_symmetry.space_group_name_H-M   'P 1'
#
loop_
_entity.id
_entity.type
_entity.pdbx_description
1 polymer ?
#
loop_
_entity_poly.entity_id
_entity_poly.type
_entity_poly.pdbx_seq_one_letter_code
_entity_poly.pdbx_strand_id
1 'polypeptide(L)'
;MDTEELLETLQAADLSYYQANAYVTLLGLGTASATEVAQASDVPDARIYDVLRDLDDFGYVELYEQETFQARATDPETIVSGLTDRASALESAAAEIEDRYERPTLDTQTVSIVKRFDTVLEAARTFVRDADTQIHATLTPDQFDALRGDLADARDRGVTVNVTMFALDGDEPLGDADYEGAVSVAHRLSRPGPFVLTSDLRRTAFAPNPAAVEDYGLILRNRSFTYVFFWHFLLFMWIPSPVAYEADATGPKRYADIRQFLLENRDRIGGDEPLHVEIEGRETDSDRSVTITGEVVDAENLSEGDADEARAPSVLALTGTASMIVDDGERRWTVGGWGATYEEVEANRIRVTGVGAELDAEPAE
;
A
#
# COMPACT_ATOMS: atom_id res chain seq x y z
N MET A 1 34.51 -0.89 -36.64
CA MET A 1 33.49 -1.83 -37.09
C MET A 1 33.96 -2.38 -38.41
N ASP A 2 34.19 -3.69 -38.45
CA ASP A 2 34.57 -4.38 -39.67
C ASP A 2 33.31 -4.79 -40.46
N THR A 3 33.45 -5.22 -41.71
CA THR A 3 32.32 -5.53 -42.60
C THR A 3 31.36 -6.56 -42.01
N GLU A 4 31.89 -7.57 -41.32
CA GLU A 4 31.09 -8.63 -40.68
C GLU A 4 30.22 -8.06 -39.55
N GLU A 5 30.79 -7.20 -38.71
CA GLU A 5 30.08 -6.50 -37.62
C GLU A 5 29.02 -5.52 -38.16
N LEU A 6 29.28 -4.88 -39.30
CA LEU A 6 28.28 -4.06 -40.01
C LEU A 6 27.11 -4.91 -40.51
N LEU A 7 27.39 -6.08 -41.10
CA LEU A 7 26.36 -7.00 -41.60
C LEU A 7 25.48 -7.54 -40.46
N GLU A 8 26.07 -7.88 -39.32
CA GLU A 8 25.32 -8.28 -38.12
C GLU A 8 24.43 -7.15 -37.60
N THR A 9 24.97 -5.93 -37.54
CA THR A 9 24.22 -4.76 -37.07
C THR A 9 23.04 -4.43 -38.00
N LEU A 10 23.25 -4.50 -39.32
CA LEU A 10 22.18 -4.29 -40.29
C LEU A 10 21.11 -5.39 -40.22
N GLN A 11 21.50 -6.63 -39.89
CA GLN A 11 20.55 -7.71 -39.66
C GLN A 11 19.73 -7.52 -38.39
N ALA A 12 20.36 -7.02 -37.32
CA ALA A 12 19.65 -6.61 -36.11
C ALA A 12 18.72 -5.41 -36.35
N ALA A 13 18.93 -4.66 -37.44
CA ALA A 13 18.09 -3.57 -37.91
C ALA A 13 17.09 -3.99 -39.01
N ASP A 14 16.59 -5.24 -38.93
CA ASP A 14 15.53 -5.83 -39.78
C ASP A 14 15.90 -6.09 -41.26
N LEU A 15 17.17 -5.99 -41.66
CA LEU A 15 17.58 -6.50 -42.98
C LEU A 15 17.83 -8.01 -42.92
N SER A 16 17.41 -8.75 -43.92
CA SER A 16 17.85 -10.15 -44.07
C SER A 16 19.35 -10.22 -44.40
N TYR A 17 19.95 -11.38 -44.17
CA TYR A 17 21.36 -11.64 -44.52
C TYR A 17 21.68 -11.25 -45.98
N TYR A 18 20.81 -11.58 -46.93
CA TYR A 18 21.03 -11.26 -48.35
C TYR A 18 20.86 -9.76 -48.64
N GLN A 19 19.92 -9.08 -48.00
CA GLN A 19 19.72 -7.64 -48.14
C GLN A 19 20.91 -6.86 -47.57
N ALA A 20 21.39 -7.22 -46.38
CA ALA A 20 22.57 -6.61 -45.78
C ALA A 20 23.81 -6.79 -46.68
N ASN A 21 24.02 -8.01 -47.21
CA ASN A 21 25.14 -8.29 -48.12
C ASN A 21 25.04 -7.49 -49.43
N ALA A 22 23.89 -7.52 -50.10
CA ALA A 22 23.69 -6.76 -51.33
C ALA A 22 23.93 -5.26 -51.13
N TYR A 23 23.40 -4.69 -50.04
CA TYR A 23 23.58 -3.27 -49.72
C TYR A 23 25.04 -2.89 -49.46
N VAL A 24 25.76 -3.67 -48.64
CA VAL A 24 27.17 -3.41 -48.34
C VAL A 24 28.05 -3.58 -49.57
N THR A 25 27.80 -4.59 -50.40
CA THR A 25 28.47 -4.74 -51.71
C THR A 25 28.22 -3.52 -52.60
N LEU A 26 26.98 -3.03 -52.65
CA LEU A 26 26.61 -1.88 -53.47
C LEU A 26 27.26 -0.57 -53.00
N LEU A 27 27.44 -0.38 -51.68
CA LEU A 27 28.19 0.76 -51.13
C LEU A 27 29.65 0.79 -51.63
N GLY A 28 30.26 -0.39 -51.84
CA GLY A 28 31.61 -0.50 -52.40
C GLY A 28 31.69 -0.29 -53.91
N LEU A 29 30.68 -0.75 -54.65
CA LEU A 29 30.60 -0.63 -56.11
C LEU A 29 30.11 0.75 -56.59
N GLY A 30 29.37 1.46 -55.75
CA GLY A 30 28.73 2.75 -56.04
C GLY A 30 27.51 2.62 -56.94
N THR A 31 27.69 2.15 -58.17
CA THR A 31 26.61 1.89 -59.12
C THR A 31 26.92 0.62 -59.88
N ALA A 32 25.99 -0.33 -59.89
CA ALA A 32 26.18 -1.64 -60.50
C ALA A 32 24.86 -2.25 -61.00
N SER A 33 24.95 -3.11 -62.02
CA SER A 33 23.82 -3.93 -62.46
C SER A 33 23.52 -5.03 -61.46
N ALA A 34 22.27 -5.52 -61.44
CA ALA A 34 21.87 -6.66 -60.61
C ALA A 34 22.81 -7.87 -60.73
N THR A 35 23.28 -8.19 -61.94
CA THR A 35 24.26 -9.26 -62.19
C THR A 35 25.64 -8.98 -61.59
N GLU A 36 26.11 -7.74 -61.60
CA GLU A 36 27.39 -7.37 -61.00
C GLU A 36 27.33 -7.43 -59.48
N VAL A 37 26.20 -7.03 -58.89
CA VAL A 37 25.96 -7.14 -57.44
C VAL A 37 25.91 -8.61 -57.02
N ALA A 38 25.22 -9.48 -57.77
CA ALA A 38 25.16 -10.92 -57.47
C ALA A 38 26.54 -11.59 -57.54
N GLN A 39 27.40 -11.20 -58.49
CA GLN A 39 28.75 -11.74 -58.61
C GLN A 39 29.70 -11.26 -57.52
N ALA A 40 29.45 -10.08 -56.96
CA ALA A 40 30.29 -9.44 -55.96
C ALA A 40 29.74 -9.54 -54.52
N SER A 41 28.63 -10.26 -54.32
CA SER A 41 28.01 -10.50 -53.02
C SER A 41 27.74 -11.99 -52.82
N ASP A 42 27.41 -12.37 -51.58
CA ASP A 42 26.98 -13.73 -51.25
C ASP A 42 25.48 -13.98 -51.55
N VAL A 43 24.89 -13.18 -52.45
CA VAL A 43 23.48 -13.28 -52.83
C VAL A 43 23.34 -14.13 -54.10
N PRO A 44 22.54 -15.21 -54.08
CA PRO A 44 22.31 -16.04 -55.27
C PRO A 44 21.73 -15.24 -56.45
N ASP A 45 22.17 -15.52 -57.68
CA ASP A 45 21.67 -14.85 -58.91
C ASP A 45 20.14 -14.89 -59.03
N ALA A 46 19.51 -16.00 -58.62
CA ALA A 46 18.06 -16.16 -58.67
C ALA A 46 17.29 -15.25 -57.69
N ARG A 47 18.00 -14.65 -56.72
CA ARG A 47 17.46 -13.86 -55.61
C ARG A 47 17.85 -12.38 -55.63
N ILE A 48 18.75 -11.96 -56.54
CA ILE A 48 19.29 -10.59 -56.48
C ILE A 48 18.26 -9.53 -56.87
N TYR A 49 17.37 -9.85 -57.81
CA TYR A 49 16.37 -8.90 -58.29
C TYR A 49 15.28 -8.62 -57.25
N ASP A 50 14.83 -9.64 -56.53
CA ASP A 50 13.92 -9.51 -55.38
C ASP A 50 14.60 -8.80 -54.21
N VAL A 51 15.84 -9.17 -53.87
CA VAL A 51 16.58 -8.50 -52.79
C VAL A 51 16.77 -7.01 -53.06
N LEU A 52 17.13 -6.64 -54.30
CA LEU A 52 17.29 -5.23 -54.69
C LEU A 52 15.97 -4.47 -54.68
N ARG A 53 14.85 -5.12 -55.06
CA ARG A 53 13.51 -4.51 -54.95
C ARG A 53 13.09 -4.29 -53.51
N ASP A 54 13.31 -5.27 -52.64
CA ASP A 54 13.00 -5.12 -51.22
C ASP A 54 13.83 -3.98 -50.60
N LEU A 55 15.11 -3.86 -50.98
CA LEU A 55 15.97 -2.76 -50.54
C LEU A 55 15.50 -1.40 -51.06
N ASP A 56 14.95 -1.33 -52.27
CA ASP A 56 14.37 -0.11 -52.86
C ASP A 56 13.08 0.28 -52.12
N ASP A 57 12.22 -0.71 -51.82
CA ASP A 57 11.01 -0.54 -51.00
C ASP A 57 11.33 -0.06 -49.58
N PHE A 58 12.45 -0.50 -49.02
CA PHE A 58 12.97 -0.02 -47.73
C PHE A 58 13.73 1.32 -47.84
N GLY A 59 13.98 1.82 -49.05
CA GLY A 59 14.69 3.08 -49.31
C GLY A 59 16.21 3.01 -49.16
N TYR A 60 16.79 1.81 -49.06
CA TYR A 60 18.24 1.60 -48.92
C TYR A 60 19.00 1.72 -50.24
N VAL A 61 18.34 1.41 -51.35
CA VAL A 61 18.89 1.56 -52.69
C VAL A 61 17.89 2.30 -53.56
N GLU A 62 18.38 2.85 -54.67
CA GLU A 62 17.55 3.39 -55.74
C GLU A 62 17.75 2.55 -57.00
N LEU A 63 16.65 2.08 -57.57
CA LEU A 63 16.63 1.32 -58.82
C LEU A 63 16.29 2.20 -60.02
N TYR A 64 16.97 1.99 -61.14
CA TYR A 64 16.66 2.67 -62.39
C TYR A 64 17.04 1.85 -63.63
N GLU A 65 16.32 2.07 -64.72
CA GLU A 65 16.59 1.43 -66.02
C GLU A 65 17.46 2.34 -66.91
N GLN A 66 18.59 1.81 -67.38
CA GLN A 66 19.39 2.38 -68.47
C GLN A 66 19.49 1.37 -69.62
N GLU A 67 20.69 1.00 -70.06
CA GLU A 67 20.90 -0.14 -70.98
C GLU A 67 20.68 -1.49 -70.26
N THR A 68 20.80 -1.50 -68.93
CA THR A 68 20.54 -2.65 -68.04
C THR A 68 19.85 -2.18 -66.75
N PHE A 69 19.35 -3.13 -65.95
CA PHE A 69 18.74 -2.87 -64.64
C PHE A 69 19.82 -2.53 -63.61
N GLN A 70 19.87 -1.26 -63.18
CA GLN A 70 20.93 -0.70 -62.35
C GLN A 70 20.42 -0.39 -60.93
N ALA A 71 21.32 -0.53 -59.96
CA ALA A 71 21.10 -0.16 -58.56
C ALA A 71 22.25 0.73 -58.07
N ARG A 72 21.92 1.66 -57.19
CA ARG A 72 22.89 2.43 -56.39
C ARG A 72 22.39 2.57 -54.96
N ALA A 73 23.29 2.73 -54.00
CA ALA A 73 22.88 3.03 -52.63
C ALA A 73 22.22 4.42 -52.60
N THR A 74 21.13 4.54 -51.83
CA THR A 74 20.52 5.83 -51.51
C THR A 74 21.53 6.70 -50.74
N ASP A 75 21.30 8.02 -50.71
CA ASP A 75 22.15 8.95 -49.98
C ASP A 75 22.39 8.46 -48.53
N PRO A 76 23.66 8.27 -48.12
CA PRO A 76 23.99 7.77 -46.79
C PRO A 76 23.37 8.60 -45.66
N GLU A 77 23.15 9.91 -45.83
CA GLU A 77 22.50 10.75 -44.83
C GLU A 77 21.06 10.27 -44.54
N THR A 78 20.35 9.81 -45.56
CA THR A 78 18.97 9.30 -45.43
C THR A 78 18.95 8.00 -44.62
N ILE A 79 19.89 7.10 -44.91
CA ILE A 79 20.00 5.81 -44.22
C ILE A 79 20.45 5.99 -42.78
N VAL A 80 21.44 6.85 -42.57
CA VAL A 80 21.92 7.20 -41.22
C VAL A 80 20.80 7.82 -40.40
N SER A 81 20.01 8.74 -40.97
CA SER A 81 18.83 9.31 -40.28
C SER A 81 17.84 8.21 -39.89
N GLY A 82 17.45 7.34 -40.83
CA GLY A 82 16.47 6.28 -40.55
C GLY A 82 16.94 5.23 -39.54
N LEU A 83 18.24 4.94 -39.47
CA LEU A 83 18.82 4.09 -38.43
C LEU A 83 18.88 4.81 -37.07
N THR A 84 19.22 6.11 -37.06
CA THR A 84 19.27 6.93 -35.85
C THR A 84 17.89 7.07 -35.21
N ASP A 85 16.85 7.30 -36.01
CA ASP A 85 15.47 7.40 -35.54
C ASP A 85 14.99 6.09 -34.91
N ARG A 86 15.34 4.94 -35.52
CA ARG A 86 15.03 3.61 -34.96
C ARG A 86 15.76 3.35 -33.65
N ALA A 87 17.06 3.67 -33.57
CA ALA A 87 17.82 3.53 -32.34
C ALA A 87 17.19 4.36 -31.21
N SER A 88 16.80 5.60 -31.49
CA SER A 88 16.12 6.46 -30.51
C SER A 88 14.76 5.90 -30.07
N ALA A 89 13.99 5.30 -30.99
CA ALA A 89 12.73 4.64 -30.65
C ALA A 89 12.94 3.41 -29.75
N LEU A 90 13.98 2.60 -30.00
CA LEU A 90 14.34 1.45 -29.15
C LEU A 90 14.82 1.89 -27.77
N GLU A 91 15.65 2.93 -27.67
CA GLU A 91 16.07 3.52 -26.39
C GLU A 91 14.86 4.03 -25.59
N SER A 92 13.94 4.72 -26.26
CA SER A 92 12.70 5.21 -25.62
C SER A 92 11.82 4.05 -25.12
N ALA A 93 11.72 2.97 -25.89
CA ALA A 93 10.97 1.78 -25.48
C ALA A 93 11.64 1.07 -24.30
N ALA A 94 12.97 0.94 -24.29
CA ALA A 94 13.72 0.37 -23.17
C ALA A 94 13.53 1.19 -21.88
N ALA A 95 13.64 2.52 -21.97
CA ALA A 95 13.40 3.42 -20.84
C ALA A 95 11.97 3.30 -20.30
N GLU A 96 10.96 3.17 -21.17
CA GLU A 96 9.58 2.98 -20.75
C GLU A 96 9.35 1.59 -20.14
N ILE A 97 10.05 0.54 -20.60
CA ILE A 97 10.02 -0.79 -19.98
C ILE A 97 10.61 -0.72 -18.57
N GLU A 98 11.76 -0.07 -18.40
CA GLU A 98 12.37 0.17 -17.10
C GLU A 98 11.44 0.97 -16.19
N ASP A 99 10.89 2.09 -16.66
CA ASP A 99 9.94 2.90 -15.89
C ASP A 99 8.72 2.07 -15.47
N ARG A 100 8.15 1.25 -16.35
CA ARG A 100 7.02 0.37 -16.00
C ARG A 100 7.38 -0.75 -15.03
N TYR A 101 8.60 -1.27 -15.11
CA TYR A 101 9.09 -2.30 -14.20
C TYR A 101 9.40 -1.73 -12.82
N GLU A 102 9.96 -0.52 -12.75
CA GLU A 102 10.22 0.22 -11.52
C GLU A 102 8.95 0.87 -10.94
N ARG A 103 7.92 1.08 -11.77
CA ARG A 103 6.62 1.57 -11.32
C ARG A 103 6.09 0.58 -10.28
N PRO A 104 5.86 1.03 -9.04
CA PRO A 104 5.40 0.12 -8.00
C PRO A 104 4.13 -0.59 -8.47
N THR A 105 4.15 -1.92 -8.52
CA THR A 105 2.90 -2.67 -8.42
C THR A 105 2.20 -2.16 -7.17
N LEU A 106 0.90 -1.90 -7.23
CA LEU A 106 0.09 -1.48 -6.10
C LEU A 106 0.01 -2.59 -5.04
N ASP A 107 1.13 -2.92 -4.41
CA ASP A 107 1.16 -3.14 -2.99
C ASP A 107 1.28 -1.75 -2.38
N THR A 108 0.17 -1.27 -1.84
CA THR A 108 0.02 -0.01 -1.09
C THR A 108 0.94 0.12 0.14
N GLN A 109 1.92 -0.78 0.27
CA GLN A 109 2.82 -0.98 1.40
C GLN A 109 4.11 -0.17 1.26
N THR A 110 4.04 1.11 1.55
CA THR A 110 5.22 2.01 1.54
C THR A 110 5.83 2.14 2.93
N VAL A 111 7.17 2.13 3.01
CA VAL A 111 7.96 2.53 4.17
C VAL A 111 8.86 3.68 3.75
N SER A 112 8.68 4.85 4.34
CA SER A 112 9.49 6.05 4.04
C SER A 112 10.16 6.58 5.30
N ILE A 113 11.46 6.87 5.18
CA ILE A 113 12.26 7.49 6.25
C ILE A 113 12.45 8.96 5.88
N VAL A 114 12.11 9.86 6.80
CA VAL A 114 12.20 11.31 6.62
C VAL A 114 13.09 11.94 7.69
N LYS A 115 13.71 13.08 7.41
CA LYS A 115 14.61 13.76 8.35
C LYS A 115 13.91 14.80 9.23
N ARG A 116 12.75 15.31 8.81
CA ARG A 116 12.07 16.43 9.47
C ARG A 116 10.79 15.94 10.12
N PHE A 117 10.57 16.33 11.38
CA PHE A 117 9.35 16.01 12.11
C PHE A 117 8.10 16.60 11.45
N ASP A 118 8.19 17.81 10.86
CA ASP A 118 7.06 18.44 10.17
C ASP A 118 6.49 17.53 9.07
N THR A 119 7.36 16.80 8.34
CA THR A 119 6.94 15.84 7.31
C THR A 119 6.19 14.65 7.91
N VAL A 120 6.57 14.21 9.10
CA VAL A 120 5.85 13.15 9.85
C VAL A 120 4.48 13.66 10.30
N LEU A 121 4.42 14.90 10.81
CA LEU A 121 3.19 15.51 11.30
C LEU A 121 2.19 15.77 10.15
N GLU A 122 2.66 16.20 8.98
CA GLU A 122 1.84 16.34 7.77
C GLU A 122 1.28 14.99 7.28
N ALA A 123 2.10 13.94 7.34
CA ALA A 123 1.63 12.59 7.02
C ALA A 123 0.60 12.10 8.04
N ALA A 124 0.82 12.35 9.34
CA ALA A 124 -0.10 12.01 10.41
C ALA A 124 -1.46 12.71 10.23
N ARG A 125 -1.45 14.00 9.89
CA ARG A 125 -2.65 14.78 9.54
C ARG A 125 -3.41 14.17 8.37
N THR A 126 -2.71 13.73 7.34
CA THR A 126 -3.33 13.01 6.20
C THR A 126 -3.96 11.70 6.67
N PHE A 127 -3.28 10.93 7.51
CA PHE A 127 -3.81 9.67 8.04
C PHE A 127 -5.05 9.85 8.92
N VAL A 128 -5.12 10.94 9.69
CA VAL A 128 -6.32 11.30 10.48
C VAL A 128 -7.51 11.62 9.58
N ARG A 129 -7.28 12.36 8.49
CA ARG A 129 -8.34 12.69 7.50
C ARG A 129 -8.86 11.47 6.77
N ASP A 130 -7.97 10.54 6.44
CA ASP A 130 -8.28 9.31 5.71
C ASP A 130 -8.72 8.16 6.63
N ALA A 131 -8.90 8.39 7.93
CA ALA A 131 -9.32 7.36 8.89
C ALA A 131 -10.83 7.16 8.88
N ASP A 132 -11.25 5.90 8.97
CA ASP A 132 -12.66 5.48 8.93
C ASP A 132 -13.12 4.76 10.22
N THR A 133 -12.18 4.13 10.94
CA THR A 133 -12.47 3.25 12.08
C THR A 133 -11.86 3.76 13.37
N GLN A 134 -10.53 3.87 13.41
CA GLN A 134 -9.79 4.14 14.63
C GLN A 134 -8.50 4.93 14.41
N ILE A 135 -8.22 5.83 15.34
CA ILE A 135 -6.95 6.55 15.45
C ILE A 135 -6.37 6.29 16.84
N HIS A 136 -5.08 5.97 16.90
CA HIS A 136 -4.29 5.93 18.12
C HIS A 136 -3.15 6.93 18.02
N ALA A 137 -3.01 7.85 18.96
CA ALA A 137 -1.98 8.88 18.91
C ALA A 137 -1.29 9.11 20.25
N THR A 138 0.02 9.34 20.24
CA THR A 138 0.75 9.95 21.37
C THR A 138 1.13 11.37 21.01
N LEU A 139 0.73 12.34 21.81
CA LEU A 139 0.82 13.76 21.45
C LEU A 139 1.34 14.61 22.62
N THR A 140 2.17 15.60 22.30
CA THR A 140 2.39 16.76 23.19
C THR A 140 1.23 17.76 23.04
N PRO A 141 1.07 18.74 23.96
CA PRO A 141 0.05 19.78 23.82
C PRO A 141 0.10 20.51 22.47
N ASP A 142 1.29 20.91 22.01
CA ASP A 142 1.47 21.58 20.72
C ASP A 142 1.05 20.70 19.53
N GLN A 143 1.38 19.41 19.57
CA GLN A 143 1.02 18.46 18.51
C GLN A 143 -0.49 18.19 18.51
N PHE A 144 -1.10 18.14 19.69
CA PHE A 144 -2.55 18.01 19.81
C PHE A 144 -3.25 19.24 19.26
N ASP A 145 -2.81 20.44 19.61
CA ASP A 145 -3.40 21.69 19.08
C ASP A 145 -3.29 21.75 17.55
N ALA A 146 -2.13 21.34 16.99
CA ALA A 146 -1.93 21.26 15.55
C ALA A 146 -2.85 20.27 14.83
N LEU A 147 -3.28 19.19 15.49
CA LEU A 147 -4.15 18.14 14.93
C LEU A 147 -5.60 18.25 15.38
N ARG A 148 -5.93 19.12 16.34
CA ARG A 148 -7.24 19.17 17.04
C ARG A 148 -8.41 19.25 16.06
N GLY A 149 -8.31 20.12 15.06
CA GLY A 149 -9.34 20.27 14.03
C GLY A 149 -9.55 19.00 13.21
N ASP A 150 -8.46 18.39 12.73
CA ASP A 150 -8.53 17.15 11.93
C ASP A 150 -9.08 15.96 12.76
N LEU A 151 -8.76 15.91 14.06
CA LEU A 151 -9.27 14.90 14.99
C LEU A 151 -10.77 15.09 15.28
N ALA A 152 -11.22 16.35 15.44
CA ALA A 152 -12.64 16.67 15.57
C ALA A 152 -13.42 16.27 14.31
N ASP A 153 -12.91 16.58 13.12
CA ASP A 153 -13.51 16.13 11.87
C ASP A 153 -13.60 14.60 11.79
N ALA A 154 -12.62 13.86 12.33
CA ALA A 154 -12.65 12.40 12.40
C ALA A 154 -13.72 11.89 13.37
N ARG A 155 -13.85 12.53 14.54
CA ARG A 155 -14.92 12.22 15.51
C ARG A 155 -16.30 12.45 14.93
N ASP A 156 -16.51 13.51 14.15
CA ASP A 156 -17.77 13.80 13.46
C ASP A 156 -18.14 12.71 12.44
N ARG A 157 -17.14 12.06 11.81
CA ARG A 157 -17.35 10.87 10.95
C ARG A 157 -17.58 9.57 11.74
N GLY A 158 -17.53 9.62 13.06
CA GLY A 158 -17.70 8.49 13.96
C GLY A 158 -16.45 7.62 14.15
N VAL A 159 -15.26 8.14 13.82
CA VAL A 159 -13.98 7.46 14.09
C VAL A 159 -13.71 7.48 15.59
N THR A 160 -13.27 6.35 16.17
CA THR A 160 -12.81 6.32 17.56
C THR A 160 -11.41 6.92 17.64
N VAL A 161 -11.22 7.95 18.46
CA VAL A 161 -9.94 8.66 18.59
C VAL A 161 -9.38 8.45 20.00
N ASN A 162 -8.31 7.67 20.09
CA ASN A 162 -7.65 7.30 21.34
C ASN A 162 -6.30 8.04 21.43
N VAL A 163 -6.11 8.88 22.44
CA VAL A 163 -4.90 9.71 22.56
C VAL A 163 -4.22 9.49 23.91
N THR A 164 -2.89 9.34 23.92
CA THR A 164 -2.09 9.47 25.15
C THR A 164 -1.31 10.79 25.09
N MET A 165 -1.65 11.70 26.00
CA MET A 165 -1.00 13.00 26.13
C MET A 165 0.27 12.91 26.96
N PHE A 166 1.37 13.43 26.42
CA PHE A 166 2.59 13.69 27.17
C PHE A 166 2.44 15.01 27.92
N ALA A 167 2.52 14.96 29.25
CA ALA A 167 2.58 16.16 30.06
C ALA A 167 3.98 16.30 30.64
N LEU A 168 4.76 17.28 30.16
CA LEU A 168 6.08 17.57 30.71
C LEU A 168 5.96 18.56 31.87
N ASP A 169 6.97 18.58 32.74
CA ASP A 169 7.01 19.52 33.86
C ASP A 169 7.03 20.97 33.33
N GLY A 170 5.95 21.71 33.60
CA GLY A 170 5.78 23.10 33.18
C GLY A 170 4.63 23.36 32.21
N ASP A 171 4.05 22.32 31.60
CA ASP A 171 2.89 22.47 30.73
C ASP A 171 1.61 22.73 31.54
N GLU A 172 0.78 23.68 31.09
CA GLU A 172 -0.58 23.80 31.63
C GLU A 172 -1.39 22.55 31.25
N PRO A 173 -2.05 21.89 32.22
CA PRO A 173 -2.83 20.70 31.92
C PRO A 173 -4.06 21.07 31.08
N LEU A 174 -4.27 20.35 29.99
CA LEU A 174 -5.51 20.41 29.22
C LEU A 174 -6.70 19.97 30.08
N GLY A 175 -7.82 20.67 29.94
CA GLY A 175 -9.08 20.32 30.59
C GLY A 175 -10.01 19.53 29.68
N ASP A 176 -11.14 19.07 30.20
CA ASP A 176 -12.11 18.26 29.45
C ASP A 176 -12.60 18.97 28.18
N ALA A 177 -12.83 20.29 28.25
CA ALA A 177 -13.26 21.12 27.13
C ALA A 177 -12.22 21.19 25.98
N ASP A 178 -10.96 20.85 26.23
CA ASP A 178 -9.94 20.76 25.18
C ASP A 178 -10.06 19.49 24.35
N TYR A 179 -10.55 18.41 24.96
CA TYR A 179 -10.72 17.10 24.32
C TYR A 179 -12.11 16.91 23.72
N GLU A 180 -13.10 17.64 24.25
CA GLU A 180 -14.49 17.57 23.83
C GLU A 180 -14.63 17.73 22.31
N GLY A 181 -15.36 16.81 21.68
CA GLY A 181 -15.53 16.75 20.23
C GLY A 181 -14.33 16.21 19.44
N ALA A 182 -13.10 16.26 19.97
CA ALA A 182 -11.90 15.82 19.25
C ALA A 182 -11.39 14.42 19.62
N VAL A 183 -11.67 13.95 20.84
CA VAL A 183 -11.08 12.71 21.38
C VAL A 183 -12.17 11.82 21.98
N SER A 184 -12.05 10.50 21.81
CA SER A 184 -12.91 9.49 22.47
C SER A 184 -12.45 9.21 23.87
N VAL A 185 -11.17 8.88 24.01
CA VAL A 185 -10.55 8.66 25.31
C VAL A 185 -9.15 9.27 25.26
N ALA A 186 -8.82 10.07 26.27
CA ALA A 186 -7.49 10.64 26.45
C ALA A 186 -6.87 10.05 27.71
N HIS A 187 -5.67 9.49 27.60
CA HIS A 187 -4.83 9.12 28.71
C HIS A 187 -3.75 10.18 28.93
N ARG A 188 -3.16 10.21 30.13
CA ARG A 188 -2.04 11.11 30.43
C ARG A 188 -0.82 10.34 30.90
N LEU A 189 0.34 10.72 30.38
CA LEU A 189 1.62 10.17 30.78
C LEU A 189 2.62 11.28 31.13
N SER A 190 3.09 11.29 32.38
CA SER A 190 4.02 12.30 32.92
C SER A 190 5.49 11.98 32.63
N ARG A 191 5.79 11.55 31.41
CA ARG A 191 7.17 11.34 30.92
C ARG A 191 7.20 11.50 29.41
N PRO A 192 8.33 11.95 28.82
CA PRO A 192 8.45 12.02 27.37
C PRO A 192 8.39 10.62 26.74
N GLY A 193 7.95 10.59 25.49
CA GLY A 193 7.90 9.37 24.69
C GLY A 193 7.95 9.69 23.20
N PRO A 194 7.95 8.65 22.35
CA PRO A 194 7.91 8.83 20.91
C PRO A 194 6.57 9.40 20.45
N PHE A 195 6.58 10.12 19.34
CA PHE A 195 5.38 10.41 18.58
C PHE A 195 4.99 9.15 17.80
N VAL A 196 3.78 8.65 18.03
CA VAL A 196 3.18 7.51 17.34
C VAL A 196 1.78 7.93 16.96
N LEU A 197 1.45 7.92 15.68
CA LEU A 197 0.07 8.01 15.21
C LEU A 197 -0.22 6.83 14.30
N THR A 198 -1.23 6.04 14.63
CA THR A 198 -1.76 4.98 13.76
C THR A 198 -3.19 5.27 13.34
N SER A 199 -3.54 4.89 12.12
CA SER A 199 -4.90 5.00 11.57
C SER A 199 -5.31 3.66 10.97
N ASP A 200 -6.47 3.16 11.39
CA ASP A 200 -7.15 1.93 10.94
C ASP A 200 -6.26 0.68 10.91
N LEU A 201 -5.18 0.68 11.71
CA LEU A 201 -4.11 -0.31 11.71
C LEU A 201 -3.44 -0.53 10.35
N ARG A 202 -3.54 0.43 9.43
CA ARG A 202 -2.96 0.35 8.08
C ARG A 202 -1.85 1.36 7.84
N ARG A 203 -1.83 2.44 8.63
CA ARG A 203 -0.92 3.57 8.44
C ARG A 203 -0.30 3.97 9.77
N THR A 204 0.97 4.35 9.74
CA THR A 204 1.70 4.85 10.91
C THR A 204 2.58 6.03 10.55
N ALA A 205 2.47 7.10 11.32
CA ALA A 205 3.46 8.16 11.38
C ALA A 205 4.20 8.06 12.72
N PHE A 206 5.52 7.99 12.68
CA PHE A 206 6.35 7.79 13.88
C PHE A 206 7.53 8.74 13.88
N ALA A 207 7.86 9.27 15.06
CA ALA A 207 9.15 9.87 15.33
C ALA A 207 9.63 9.45 16.73
N PRO A 208 10.93 9.17 16.90
CA PRO A 208 11.49 8.82 18.19
C PRO A 208 11.34 10.00 19.16
N ASN A 209 11.49 9.70 20.45
CA ASN A 209 11.49 10.72 21.49
C ASN A 209 12.54 11.81 21.15
N PRO A 210 12.22 13.12 21.25
CA PRO A 210 13.19 14.20 21.02
C PRO A 210 14.48 14.10 21.85
N ALA A 211 14.48 13.34 22.94
CA ALA A 211 15.67 13.04 23.74
C ALA A 211 16.57 11.92 23.16
N ALA A 212 16.16 11.27 22.06
CA ALA A 212 16.93 10.24 21.38
C ALA A 212 18.05 10.86 20.51
N VAL A 213 19.10 10.07 20.25
CA VAL A 213 20.26 10.48 19.44
C VAL A 213 19.92 10.60 17.95
N GLU A 214 18.81 10.01 17.51
CA GLU A 214 18.45 9.87 16.10
C GLU A 214 17.30 10.82 15.71
N ASP A 215 17.59 11.76 14.79
CA ASP A 215 16.60 12.66 14.19
C ASP A 215 16.08 12.09 12.86
N TYR A 216 15.13 11.16 12.93
CA TYR A 216 14.38 10.69 11.76
C TYR A 216 12.92 10.41 12.09
N GLY A 217 12.09 10.34 11.07
CA GLY A 217 10.71 9.94 11.14
C GLY A 217 10.43 8.78 10.19
N LEU A 218 9.40 8.00 10.51
CA LEU A 218 8.90 6.92 9.68
C LEU A 218 7.46 7.21 9.26
N ILE A 219 7.18 7.01 7.97
CA ILE A 219 5.84 7.04 7.39
C ILE A 219 5.59 5.66 6.78
N LEU A 220 4.63 4.94 7.35
CA LEU A 220 4.34 3.55 7.00
C LEU A 220 2.90 3.46 6.49
N ARG A 221 2.70 2.71 5.41
CA ARG A 221 1.38 2.34 4.87
C ARG A 221 1.24 0.83 4.76
N ASN A 222 1.62 0.11 5.82
CA ASN A 222 1.69 -1.35 5.82
C ASN A 222 1.05 -1.88 7.10
N ARG A 223 0.02 -2.73 6.97
CA ARG A 223 -0.72 -3.27 8.12
C ARG A 223 0.16 -4.05 9.09
N SER A 224 1.08 -4.89 8.59
CA SER A 224 1.98 -5.69 9.42
C SER A 224 2.91 -4.83 10.27
N PHE A 225 3.53 -3.79 9.70
CA PHE A 225 4.37 -2.87 10.46
C PHE A 225 3.55 -1.97 11.38
N THR A 226 2.40 -1.47 10.90
CA THR A 226 1.51 -0.67 11.74
C THR A 226 1.04 -1.45 12.97
N TYR A 227 0.83 -2.76 12.85
CA TYR A 227 0.47 -3.62 13.98
C TYR A 227 1.54 -3.63 15.08
N VAL A 228 2.83 -3.55 14.73
CA VAL A 228 3.93 -3.43 15.71
C VAL A 228 3.83 -2.10 16.49
N PHE A 229 3.59 -0.99 15.80
CA PHE A 229 3.42 0.31 16.45
C PHE A 229 2.14 0.42 17.25
N PHE A 230 1.07 -0.24 16.79
CA PHE A 230 -0.17 -0.36 17.55
C PHE A 230 0.05 -1.13 18.85
N TRP A 231 0.75 -2.26 18.84
CA TRP A 231 1.09 -2.97 20.08
C TRP A 231 2.00 -2.16 21.00
N HIS A 232 2.96 -1.41 20.43
CA HIS A 232 3.78 -0.50 21.22
C HIS A 232 2.90 0.56 21.92
N PHE A 233 2.00 1.20 21.17
CA PHE A 233 1.03 2.14 21.72
C PHE A 233 0.20 1.49 22.82
N LEU A 234 -0.43 0.35 22.52
CA LEU A 234 -1.36 -0.32 23.41
C LEU A 234 -0.69 -0.71 24.75
N LEU A 235 0.48 -1.34 24.68
CA LEU A 235 1.16 -1.89 25.86
C LEU A 235 1.92 -0.85 26.67
N PHE A 236 2.55 0.13 26.04
CA PHE A 236 3.45 1.06 26.73
C PHE A 236 2.85 2.44 26.96
N MET A 237 1.82 2.81 26.19
CA MET A 237 1.26 4.17 26.16
C MET A 237 -0.20 4.21 26.56
N TRP A 238 -0.99 3.18 26.25
CA TRP A 238 -2.42 3.13 26.52
C TRP A 238 -2.73 2.47 27.87
N ILE A 239 -2.61 1.14 27.95
CA ILE A 239 -2.99 0.34 29.10
C ILE A 239 -2.41 0.83 30.45
N PRO A 240 -1.10 1.15 30.56
CA PRO A 240 -0.53 1.54 31.85
C PRO A 240 -0.84 3.00 32.24
N SER A 241 -1.37 3.80 31.33
CA SER A 241 -1.57 5.24 31.55
C SER A 241 -2.94 5.51 32.17
N PRO A 242 -3.06 6.43 33.14
CA PRO A 242 -4.35 6.82 33.69
C PRO A 242 -5.20 7.57 32.65
N VAL A 243 -6.52 7.32 32.70
CA VAL A 243 -7.52 8.08 31.95
C VAL A 243 -7.54 9.53 32.46
N ALA A 244 -7.43 10.47 31.54
CA ALA A 244 -7.54 11.91 31.78
C ALA A 244 -8.87 12.47 31.31
N TYR A 245 -9.44 11.90 30.25
CA TYR A 245 -10.73 12.27 29.69
C TYR A 245 -11.36 11.06 28.99
N GLU A 246 -12.67 10.93 29.11
CA GLU A 246 -13.47 9.97 28.35
C GLU A 246 -14.75 10.69 27.92
N ALA A 247 -15.02 10.70 26.62
CA ALA A 247 -16.21 11.34 26.09
C ALA A 247 -17.44 10.56 26.58
N ASP A 248 -18.47 11.29 27.02
CA ASP A 248 -19.80 10.71 27.21
C ASP A 248 -20.22 9.98 25.93
N ALA A 249 -20.85 8.82 26.08
CA ALA A 249 -21.19 7.87 25.02
C ALA A 249 -22.07 8.52 23.92
N THR A 250 -21.45 9.30 23.06
CA THR A 250 -22.07 10.09 21.98
C THR A 250 -22.21 9.27 20.70
N GLY A 251 -21.84 7.99 20.75
CA GLY A 251 -22.01 7.07 19.65
C GLY A 251 -21.32 5.72 19.87
N PRO A 252 -21.61 4.75 19.00
CA PRO A 252 -21.06 3.40 19.07
C PRO A 252 -19.54 3.40 18.82
N LYS A 253 -18.76 2.92 19.81
CA LYS A 253 -17.29 2.83 19.71
C LYS A 253 -16.91 1.83 18.63
N ARG A 254 -16.02 2.24 17.73
CA ARG A 254 -15.45 1.41 16.66
C ARG A 254 -14.07 0.91 17.04
N TYR A 255 -13.75 -0.30 16.59
CA TYR A 255 -12.50 -1.01 16.79
C TYR A 255 -11.97 -1.55 15.47
N ALA A 256 -10.69 -1.31 15.20
CA ALA A 256 -9.96 -1.90 14.07
C ALA A 256 -9.25 -3.21 14.46
N ASP A 257 -9.05 -3.43 15.78
CA ASP A 257 -8.42 -4.63 16.32
C ASP A 257 -9.34 -5.35 17.32
N ILE A 258 -9.42 -6.68 17.19
CA ILE A 258 -10.22 -7.52 18.09
C ILE A 258 -9.66 -7.53 19.52
N ARG A 259 -8.34 -7.46 19.71
CA ARG A 259 -7.72 -7.62 21.04
C ARG A 259 -7.96 -6.40 21.89
N GLN A 260 -7.89 -5.21 21.30
CA GLN A 260 -8.30 -4.00 22.00
C GLN A 260 -9.78 -4.05 22.38
N PHE A 261 -10.66 -4.47 21.46
CA PHE A 261 -12.08 -4.64 21.76
C PHE A 261 -12.29 -5.59 22.95
N LEU A 262 -11.66 -6.76 22.91
CA LEU A 262 -11.77 -7.78 23.95
C LEU A 262 -11.23 -7.27 25.30
N LEU A 263 -10.08 -6.58 25.30
CA LEU A 263 -9.47 -6.06 26.52
C LEU A 263 -10.33 -4.99 27.18
N GLU A 264 -10.87 -4.05 26.41
CA GLU A 264 -11.69 -2.95 26.93
C GLU A 264 -13.10 -3.39 27.34
N ASN A 265 -13.61 -4.48 26.78
CA ASN A 265 -14.95 -5.01 27.09
C ASN A 265 -14.92 -6.30 27.91
N ARG A 266 -13.76 -6.70 28.46
CA ARG A 266 -13.56 -7.98 29.16
C ARG A 266 -14.56 -8.26 30.27
N ASP A 267 -14.97 -7.23 31.00
CA ASP A 267 -15.85 -7.33 32.16
C ASP A 267 -17.33 -7.40 31.75
N ARG A 268 -17.62 -7.16 30.45
CA ARG A 268 -18.96 -7.15 29.86
C ARG A 268 -19.25 -8.42 29.05
N ILE A 269 -18.22 -9.08 28.54
CA ILE A 269 -18.37 -10.33 27.78
C ILE A 269 -18.87 -11.43 28.72
N GLY A 270 -20.06 -11.98 28.43
CA GLY A 270 -20.73 -12.94 29.30
C GLY A 270 -21.21 -12.38 30.65
N GLY A 271 -21.28 -11.04 30.78
CA GLY A 271 -21.85 -10.35 31.94
C GLY A 271 -23.38 -10.26 31.89
N ASP A 272 -23.97 -9.59 32.88
CA ASP A 272 -25.43 -9.44 32.99
C ASP A 272 -26.03 -8.49 31.92
N GLU A 273 -25.22 -7.56 31.40
CA GLU A 273 -25.64 -6.63 30.35
C GLU A 273 -25.13 -7.09 28.98
N PRO A 274 -26.02 -7.35 28.01
CA PRO A 274 -25.61 -7.90 26.73
C PRO A 274 -24.82 -6.87 25.90
N LEU A 275 -23.66 -7.31 25.42
CA LEU A 275 -22.77 -6.53 24.56
C LEU A 275 -23.09 -6.81 23.10
N HIS A 276 -23.76 -5.87 22.43
CA HIS A 276 -24.11 -6.01 21.02
C HIS A 276 -23.07 -5.36 20.12
N VAL A 277 -22.74 -6.04 19.02
CA VAL A 277 -21.78 -5.60 18.02
C VAL A 277 -22.30 -5.76 16.61
N GLU A 278 -21.81 -4.89 15.73
CA GLU A 278 -21.86 -5.02 14.28
C GLU A 278 -20.41 -5.21 13.79
N ILE A 279 -20.16 -6.27 13.03
CA ILE A 279 -18.83 -6.66 12.55
C ILE A 279 -18.85 -6.66 11.03
N GLU A 280 -18.00 -5.83 10.44
CA GLU A 280 -17.67 -5.88 9.02
C GLU A 280 -16.38 -6.69 8.86
N GLY A 281 -16.42 -7.72 8.03
CA GLY A 281 -15.32 -8.67 7.91
C GLY A 281 -15.31 -9.42 6.58
N ARG A 282 -14.55 -10.51 6.55
CA ARG A 282 -14.53 -11.48 5.45
C ARG A 282 -14.65 -12.90 5.99
N GLU A 283 -15.39 -13.75 5.28
CA GLU A 283 -15.38 -15.19 5.54
C GLU A 283 -14.00 -15.76 5.21
N THR A 284 -13.41 -16.54 6.10
CA THR A 284 -12.03 -17.06 5.95
C THR A 284 -11.91 -18.12 4.85
N ASP A 285 -12.93 -18.97 4.68
CA ASP A 285 -12.94 -20.03 3.67
C ASP A 285 -13.18 -19.52 2.24
N SER A 286 -13.95 -18.43 2.10
CA SER A 286 -14.45 -17.98 0.79
C SER A 286 -13.95 -16.59 0.36
N ASP A 287 -13.31 -15.85 1.29
CA ASP A 287 -12.86 -14.46 1.13
C ASP A 287 -13.98 -13.46 0.76
N ARG A 288 -15.25 -13.85 0.95
CA ARG A 288 -16.40 -12.97 0.70
C ARG A 288 -16.59 -12.00 1.85
N SER A 289 -16.86 -10.73 1.53
CA SER A 289 -17.25 -9.73 2.53
C SER A 289 -18.55 -10.12 3.22
N VAL A 290 -18.60 -9.96 4.54
CA VAL A 290 -19.75 -10.28 5.38
C VAL A 290 -19.93 -9.22 6.46
N THR A 291 -21.20 -8.97 6.81
CA THR A 291 -21.57 -8.14 7.96
C THR A 291 -22.39 -8.99 8.93
N ILE A 292 -21.99 -9.00 10.20
CA ILE A 292 -22.63 -9.80 11.26
C ILE A 292 -23.07 -8.84 12.36
N THR A 293 -24.31 -8.99 12.82
CA THR A 293 -24.84 -8.21 13.93
C THR A 293 -25.37 -9.17 14.99
N GLY A 294 -24.94 -9.02 16.24
CA GLY A 294 -25.31 -9.95 17.30
C GLY A 294 -24.72 -9.61 18.66
N GLU A 295 -24.97 -10.49 19.62
CA GLU A 295 -24.43 -10.40 20.99
C GLU A 295 -23.08 -11.14 21.08
N VAL A 296 -22.10 -10.51 21.74
CA VAL A 296 -20.82 -11.18 22.07
C VAL A 296 -21.01 -12.03 23.32
N VAL A 297 -21.16 -13.34 23.11
CA VAL A 297 -21.50 -14.30 24.17
C VAL A 297 -20.28 -14.97 24.81
N ASP A 298 -19.13 -14.97 24.13
CA ASP A 298 -17.89 -15.54 24.64
C ASP A 298 -16.65 -14.94 23.95
N ALA A 299 -15.48 -15.10 24.59
CA ALA A 299 -14.19 -14.75 24.03
C ALA A 299 -13.16 -15.85 24.32
N GLU A 300 -12.60 -16.42 23.27
CA GLU A 300 -11.57 -17.46 23.39
C GLU A 300 -10.19 -16.82 23.23
N ASN A 301 -9.34 -16.99 24.24
CA ASN A 301 -7.93 -16.61 24.21
C ASN A 301 -7.09 -17.86 24.42
N LEU A 302 -6.62 -18.47 23.33
CA LEU A 302 -5.73 -19.62 23.42
C LEU A 302 -4.31 -19.13 23.73
N SER A 303 -3.98 -19.01 25.02
CA SER A 303 -2.58 -19.13 25.44
C SER A 303 -2.29 -20.63 25.58
N GLU A 304 -1.22 -21.14 24.97
CA GLU A 304 -0.85 -22.57 25.07
C GLU A 304 -0.41 -22.99 26.50
N GLY A 305 -0.74 -22.22 27.54
CA GLY A 305 -0.25 -22.42 28.91
C GLY A 305 -1.31 -22.45 30.02
N ASP A 306 -2.49 -21.86 29.86
CA ASP A 306 -3.46 -21.69 30.95
C ASP A 306 -4.85 -22.14 30.54
N ALA A 307 -5.13 -23.44 30.67
CA ALA A 307 -6.45 -24.03 30.39
C ALA A 307 -7.46 -23.87 31.55
N ASP A 308 -7.16 -23.11 32.61
CA ASP A 308 -7.99 -23.17 33.83
C ASP A 308 -8.28 -21.85 34.57
N GLU A 309 -7.84 -20.66 34.14
CA GLU A 309 -8.24 -19.41 34.82
C GLU A 309 -8.53 -18.23 33.88
N ALA A 310 -9.76 -17.69 34.04
CA ALA A 310 -10.35 -16.47 33.49
C ALA A 310 -10.94 -16.53 32.05
N ARG A 311 -12.28 -16.56 31.99
CA ARG A 311 -13.09 -16.21 30.80
C ARG A 311 -12.87 -14.76 30.32
N ALA A 312 -12.26 -13.91 31.14
CA ALA A 312 -11.99 -12.51 30.81
C ALA A 312 -10.61 -12.36 30.14
N PRO A 313 -10.52 -11.70 28.96
CA PRO A 313 -9.27 -11.40 28.29
C PRO A 313 -8.24 -10.70 29.20
N SER A 314 -7.03 -11.27 29.28
CA SER A 314 -5.87 -10.62 29.88
C SER A 314 -4.83 -10.27 28.81
N VAL A 315 -3.97 -9.28 29.09
CA VAL A 315 -2.92 -8.85 28.16
C VAL A 315 -2.01 -10.02 27.75
N LEU A 316 -1.68 -10.90 28.69
CA LEU A 316 -0.84 -12.07 28.42
C LEU A 316 -1.59 -13.11 27.56
N ALA A 317 -2.88 -13.36 27.84
CA ALA A 317 -3.69 -14.32 27.08
C ALA A 317 -3.88 -13.87 25.62
N LEU A 318 -3.97 -12.56 25.38
CA LEU A 318 -4.12 -11.98 24.03
C LEU A 318 -2.84 -12.05 23.17
N THR A 319 -1.71 -12.55 23.71
CA THR A 319 -0.49 -12.78 22.92
C THR A 319 -0.61 -13.98 21.96
N GLY A 320 -1.55 -14.90 22.23
CA GLY A 320 -1.88 -16.03 21.36
C GLY A 320 -3.01 -15.71 20.38
N THR A 321 -3.85 -16.70 20.09
CA THR A 321 -5.06 -16.50 19.27
C THR A 321 -6.09 -15.71 20.06
N ALA A 322 -6.70 -14.71 19.44
CA ALA A 322 -7.76 -13.90 20.03
C ALA A 322 -8.99 -13.96 19.12
N SER A 323 -10.06 -14.56 19.63
CA SER A 323 -11.33 -14.71 18.93
C SER A 323 -12.49 -14.44 19.87
N MET A 324 -13.66 -14.22 19.27
CA MET A 324 -14.92 -14.08 19.99
C MET A 324 -16.03 -14.90 19.33
N ILE A 325 -17.06 -15.19 20.12
CA ILE A 325 -18.29 -15.83 19.63
C ILE A 325 -19.40 -14.77 19.60
N VAL A 326 -19.99 -14.60 18.42
CA VAL A 326 -21.11 -13.68 18.20
C VAL A 326 -22.37 -14.46 17.87
N ASP A 327 -23.43 -14.29 18.67
CA ASP A 327 -24.74 -14.90 18.47
C ASP A 327 -25.67 -13.91 17.76
N ASP A 328 -26.06 -14.21 16.52
CA ASP A 328 -26.97 -13.37 15.72
C ASP A 328 -28.46 -13.70 15.94
N GLY A 329 -28.76 -14.66 16.83
CA GLY A 329 -30.09 -15.16 17.12
C GLY A 329 -30.52 -16.37 16.29
N GLU A 330 -29.85 -16.64 15.16
CA GLU A 330 -30.04 -17.86 14.36
C GLU A 330 -28.93 -18.87 14.61
N ARG A 331 -27.69 -18.39 14.72
CA ARG A 331 -26.50 -19.20 14.98
C ARG A 331 -25.40 -18.40 15.66
N ARG A 332 -24.32 -19.12 15.99
CA ARG A 332 -23.10 -18.55 16.56
C ARG A 332 -22.00 -18.53 15.52
N TRP A 333 -21.32 -17.40 15.44
CA TRP A 333 -20.18 -17.16 14.56
C TRP A 333 -18.90 -17.12 15.37
N THR A 334 -17.86 -17.79 14.87
CA THR A 334 -16.50 -17.60 15.36
C THR A 334 -15.82 -16.46 14.60
N VAL A 335 -15.36 -15.44 15.33
CA VAL A 335 -14.79 -14.21 14.75
C VAL A 335 -13.39 -13.99 15.28
N GLY A 336 -12.41 -13.95 14.38
CA GLY A 336 -11.01 -13.65 14.67
C GLY A 336 -10.61 -12.24 14.25
N GLY A 337 -9.42 -11.84 14.68
CA GLY A 337 -8.79 -10.59 14.24
C GLY A 337 -8.05 -10.73 12.91
N TRP A 338 -7.31 -9.69 12.53
CA TRP A 338 -6.48 -9.71 11.33
C TRP A 338 -5.54 -10.93 11.29
N GLY A 339 -5.58 -11.69 10.19
CA GLY A 339 -4.83 -12.94 10.03
C GLY A 339 -5.56 -14.17 10.53
N ALA A 340 -6.86 -14.07 10.87
CA ALA A 340 -7.68 -15.20 11.26
C ALA A 340 -7.65 -16.30 10.18
N THR A 341 -7.44 -17.53 10.64
CA THR A 341 -7.33 -18.72 9.77
C THR A 341 -8.19 -19.87 10.29
N TYR A 342 -8.56 -19.86 11.57
CA TYR A 342 -9.33 -20.94 12.21
C TYR A 342 -10.78 -20.55 12.43
N GLU A 343 -11.03 -19.26 12.61
CA GLU A 343 -12.34 -18.66 12.79
C GLU A 343 -13.07 -18.55 11.45
N GLU A 344 -14.40 -18.58 11.47
CA GLU A 344 -15.21 -18.45 10.25
C GLU A 344 -15.07 -17.07 9.61
N VAL A 345 -14.79 -16.04 10.41
CA VAL A 345 -14.80 -14.64 9.98
C VAL A 345 -13.56 -13.91 10.49
N GLU A 346 -12.85 -13.24 9.59
CA GLU A 346 -11.88 -12.21 9.97
C GLU A 346 -12.57 -10.85 10.09
N ALA A 347 -12.56 -10.27 11.28
CA ALA A 347 -13.06 -8.92 11.52
C ALA A 347 -12.10 -7.86 10.96
N ASN A 348 -12.63 -6.96 10.13
CA ASN A 348 -11.93 -5.75 9.70
C ASN A 348 -12.29 -4.55 10.58
N ARG A 349 -13.54 -4.47 11.01
CA ARG A 349 -14.09 -3.42 11.84
C ARG A 349 -15.17 -3.99 12.76
N ILE A 350 -15.10 -3.63 14.02
CA ILE A 350 -16.08 -4.00 15.05
C ILE A 350 -16.69 -2.72 15.58
N ARG A 351 -18.01 -2.63 15.65
CA ARG A 351 -18.75 -1.48 16.16
C ARG A 351 -19.65 -1.94 17.30
N VAL A 352 -19.51 -1.33 18.48
CA VAL A 352 -20.38 -1.61 19.63
C VAL A 352 -21.71 -0.90 19.44
N THR A 353 -22.80 -1.62 19.14
CA THR A 353 -24.10 -1.02 18.78
C THR A 353 -25.02 -0.78 19.97
N GLY A 354 -24.75 -1.38 21.14
CA GLY A 354 -25.53 -1.14 22.35
C GLY A 354 -24.96 -1.82 23.59
N VAL A 355 -25.35 -1.29 24.75
CA VAL A 355 -25.08 -1.83 26.09
C VAL A 355 -26.42 -1.88 26.83
N GLY A 356 -27.09 -3.03 26.83
CA GLY A 356 -28.43 -3.16 27.40
C GLY A 356 -29.57 -2.54 26.57
N ALA A 357 -30.51 -3.40 26.16
CA ALA A 357 -31.86 -3.15 25.62
C ALA A 357 -32.18 -1.81 24.91
N GLU A 358 -32.15 -1.82 23.57
CA GLU A 358 -33.26 -1.49 22.65
C GLU A 358 -32.69 -1.46 21.22
N LEU A 359 -32.77 -2.59 20.52
CA LEU A 359 -32.77 -2.59 19.06
C LEU A 359 -34.14 -2.05 18.66
N ASP A 360 -34.27 -0.73 18.52
CA ASP A 360 -35.35 -0.13 17.75
C ASP A 360 -35.17 -0.61 16.31
N ALA A 361 -35.84 -1.71 15.99
CA ALA A 361 -36.12 -2.09 14.63
C ALA A 361 -37.03 -0.99 14.06
N GLU A 362 -36.47 -0.08 13.27
CA GLU A 362 -37.28 0.74 12.37
C GLU A 362 -38.06 -0.21 11.46
N PRO A 363 -39.40 -0.17 11.47
CA PRO A 363 -40.17 -0.87 10.47
C PRO A 363 -40.01 -0.12 9.15
N ALA A 364 -39.64 -0.85 8.10
CA ALA A 364 -39.72 -0.34 6.74
C ALA A 364 -41.18 0.02 6.41
N GLU A 365 -41.44 1.30 6.11
CA GLU A 365 -42.60 1.74 5.33
C GLU A 365 -42.23 1.97 3.87
#